data_AF-A0A537E977-F1
#
_entry.id   AF-A0A537E977-F1
#
_cell.length_a   1.000
_cell.length_b   1.000
_cell.length_c   1.000
_cell.angle_alpha   90.00
_cell.angle_beta   90.00
_cell.angle_gamma   90.00
#
_symmetry.space_group_name_H-M   'P 1'
#
loop_
_entity.id
_entity.type
_entity.pdbx_description
1 polymer ?
#
loop_
_entity_poly.entity_id
_entity_poly.type
_entity_poly.pdbx_seq_one_letter_code
_entity_poly.pdbx_strand_id
1 'polypeptide(L)'
;MLRFEWSVRPQGPLPDGVKRYPGHAHPFSEERIRIVNGKLWLRSGGVENIVLEGQEVVVPPRTPHSWWNIGDSEVQAIVEFRPAGEMRSFFETTFGLAQDGKLQKGFETMPGTR
;
A
#
# COMPACT_ATOMS: atom_id res chain seq x y z
N MET A 1 -9.10 -14.54 -3.18
CA MET A 1 -8.91 -13.07 -3.20
C MET A 1 -8.88 -12.55 -1.78
N LEU A 2 -8.07 -11.53 -1.51
CA LEU A 2 -8.09 -10.71 -0.29
C LEU A 2 -8.41 -9.26 -0.73
N ARG A 3 -9.26 -8.56 0.00
CA ARG A 3 -9.62 -7.15 -0.25
C ARG A 3 -9.82 -6.43 1.07
N PHE A 4 -9.31 -5.21 1.19
CA PHE A 4 -9.51 -4.36 2.36
C PHE A 4 -9.46 -2.87 1.98
N GLU A 5 -10.07 -2.03 2.81
CA GLU A 5 -9.92 -0.57 2.77
C GLU A 5 -8.67 -0.16 3.51
N TRP A 6 -7.99 0.87 3.03
CA TRP A 6 -6.70 1.29 3.51
C TRP A 6 -6.58 2.82 3.52
N SER A 7 -6.18 3.37 4.67
CA SER A 7 -6.03 4.81 4.90
C SER A 7 -4.56 5.17 5.12
N VAL A 8 -4.08 6.21 4.45
CA VAL A 8 -2.68 6.63 4.54
C VAL A 8 -2.60 8.12 4.82
N ARG A 9 -2.11 8.51 5.99
CA ARG A 9 -1.86 9.92 6.32
C ARG A 9 -0.76 10.52 5.43
N PRO A 10 -0.73 11.85 5.26
CA PRO A 10 0.39 12.54 4.62
C PRO A 10 1.73 12.12 5.21
N GLN A 11 2.65 11.69 4.35
CA GLN A 11 4.02 11.34 4.74
C GLN A 11 5.01 12.46 4.42
N GLY A 12 4.51 13.57 3.85
CA GLY A 12 5.32 14.71 3.43
C GLY A 12 5.97 14.52 2.05
N PRO A 13 6.92 15.39 1.68
CA PRO A 13 7.61 15.27 0.40
C PRO A 13 8.32 13.93 0.29
N LEU A 14 8.44 13.43 -0.94
CA LEU A 14 9.13 12.18 -1.21
C LEU A 14 10.60 12.29 -0.78
N PRO A 15 11.11 11.45 0.12
CA PRO A 15 12.52 11.48 0.51
C PRO A 15 13.44 11.15 -0.68
N ASP A 16 14.63 11.79 -0.76
CA ASP A 16 15.58 11.63 -1.87
C ASP A 16 15.97 10.16 -2.16
N GLY A 17 15.97 9.31 -1.12
CA GLY A 17 16.29 7.90 -1.21
C GLY A 17 15.13 6.99 -1.63
N VAL A 18 13.87 7.43 -1.49
CA VAL A 18 12.70 6.58 -1.76
C VAL A 18 12.64 6.16 -3.23
N LYS A 19 13.05 7.02 -4.16
CA LYS A 19 13.13 6.67 -5.59
C LYS A 19 14.12 5.54 -5.90
N ARG A 20 15.12 5.35 -5.03
CA ARG A 20 16.16 4.32 -5.16
C ARG A 20 15.77 3.02 -4.45
N TYR A 21 14.80 3.07 -3.54
CA TYR A 21 14.33 1.88 -2.84
C TYR A 21 13.41 1.09 -3.78
N PRO A 22 13.73 -0.19 -4.08
CA PRO A 22 12.88 -1.00 -4.96
C PRO A 22 11.54 -1.37 -4.31
N GLY A 23 11.35 -1.05 -3.02
CA GLY A 23 10.14 -1.42 -2.31
C GLY A 23 10.14 -2.90 -1.94
N HIS A 24 8.98 -3.52 -2.06
CA HIS A 24 8.78 -4.95 -1.85
C HIS A 24 8.18 -5.58 -3.11
N ALA A 25 8.12 -6.92 -3.14
CA ALA A 25 7.50 -7.66 -4.24
C ALA A 25 6.83 -8.92 -3.72
N HIS A 26 5.66 -9.23 -4.27
CA HIS A 26 4.90 -10.43 -3.92
C HIS A 26 5.26 -11.57 -4.88
N PRO A 27 5.64 -12.77 -4.40
CA PRO A 27 6.11 -13.83 -5.29
C PRO A 27 5.06 -14.35 -6.28
N PHE A 28 3.77 -14.28 -5.91
CA PHE A 28 2.67 -14.91 -6.65
C PHE A 28 1.43 -14.03 -6.84
N SER A 29 1.18 -13.07 -5.94
CA SER A 29 -0.01 -12.22 -6.00
C SER A 29 0.23 -11.00 -6.87
N GLU A 30 -0.74 -10.66 -7.72
CA GLU A 30 -0.88 -9.27 -8.16
C GLU A 30 -1.49 -8.44 -7.04
N GLU A 31 -1.10 -7.17 -6.96
CA GLU A 31 -1.68 -6.17 -6.07
C GLU A 31 -2.44 -5.13 -6.90
N ARG A 32 -3.68 -4.83 -6.51
CA ARG A 32 -4.47 -3.76 -7.12
C ARG A 32 -4.71 -2.70 -6.07
N ILE A 33 -4.42 -1.44 -6.40
CA ILE A 33 -4.66 -0.31 -5.52
C ILE A 33 -5.56 0.66 -6.27
N ARG A 34 -6.81 0.79 -5.79
CA ARG A 34 -7.77 1.77 -6.30
C ARG A 34 -7.87 2.93 -5.33
N ILE A 35 -7.59 4.14 -5.79
CA ILE A 35 -7.72 5.34 -4.95
C ILE A 35 -9.18 5.77 -4.93
N VAL A 36 -9.76 5.79 -3.73
CA VAL A 36 -11.12 6.26 -3.46
C VAL A 36 -11.12 7.75 -3.20
N ASN A 37 -10.10 8.27 -2.51
CA ASN A 37 -9.92 9.71 -2.29
C ASN A 37 -8.42 10.04 -2.12
N GLY A 38 -8.02 11.21 -2.59
CA GLY A 38 -6.63 11.70 -2.49
C GLY A 38 -5.75 11.30 -3.68
N LYS A 39 -4.44 11.30 -3.47
CA LYS A 39 -3.44 10.94 -4.48
C LYS A 39 -2.25 10.23 -3.86
N LEU A 40 -1.72 9.23 -4.57
CA LEU A 40 -0.60 8.41 -4.11
C LEU A 40 0.53 8.43 -5.14
N TRP A 41 1.75 8.72 -4.72
CA TRP A 41 2.91 8.43 -5.56
C TRP A 41 3.16 6.92 -5.52
N LEU A 42 3.42 6.32 -6.67
CA LEU A 42 3.74 4.90 -6.80
C LEU A 42 4.93 4.74 -7.75
N ARG A 43 5.88 3.89 -7.36
CA ARG A 43 6.89 3.32 -8.25
C ARG A 43 6.65 1.84 -8.38
N SER A 44 6.56 1.35 -9.60
CA SER A 44 6.37 -0.08 -9.91
C SER A 44 7.17 -0.43 -11.16
N GLY A 45 7.99 -1.49 -11.09
CA GLY A 45 8.80 -1.94 -12.23
C GLY A 45 9.77 -0.86 -12.75
N GLY A 46 10.18 0.07 -11.89
CA GLY A 46 11.06 1.18 -12.24
C GLY A 46 10.36 2.43 -12.81
N VAL A 47 9.05 2.38 -13.02
CA VAL A 47 8.24 3.49 -13.52
C VAL A 47 7.55 4.20 -12.36
N GLU A 48 7.62 5.53 -12.34
CA GLU A 48 6.97 6.38 -11.34
C GLU A 48 5.69 7.01 -11.88
N ASN A 49 4.62 7.00 -11.10
CA ASN A 49 3.35 7.62 -11.44
C ASN A 49 2.68 8.22 -10.19
N ILE A 50 1.81 9.21 -10.39
CA ILE A 50 0.84 9.64 -9.39
C ILE A 50 -0.50 8.99 -9.72
N VAL A 51 -1.04 8.21 -8.79
CA VAL A 51 -2.37 7.61 -8.89
C VAL A 51 -3.36 8.54 -8.21
N LEU A 52 -4.33 9.03 -8.97
CA LEU A 52 -5.34 9.99 -8.52
C LEU A 52 -6.64 9.29 -8.11
N GLU A 53 -7.51 10.03 -7.44
CA GLU A 53 -8.87 9.61 -7.14
C GLU A 53 -9.59 9.00 -8.35
N GLY A 54 -10.26 7.87 -8.12
CA GLY A 54 -10.98 7.10 -9.13
C GLY A 54 -10.09 6.18 -9.98
N GLN A 55 -8.77 6.34 -9.95
CA GLN A 55 -7.83 5.52 -10.70
C GLN A 55 -7.46 4.24 -9.94
N GLU A 56 -7.06 3.22 -10.70
CA GLU A 56 -6.54 1.96 -10.21
C GLU A 56 -5.20 1.67 -10.87
N VAL A 57 -4.28 1.10 -10.09
CA VAL A 57 -3.03 0.52 -10.58
C VAL A 57 -3.01 -0.96 -10.26
N VAL A 58 -2.44 -1.75 -11.18
CA VAL A 58 -2.19 -3.17 -11.00
C VAL A 58 -0.69 -3.39 -11.00
N VAL A 59 -0.17 -3.98 -9.93
CA VAL A 59 1.22 -4.41 -9.80
C VAL A 59 1.28 -5.92 -10.01
N PRO A 60 1.92 -6.39 -11.10
CA PRO A 60 2.04 -7.82 -11.36
C PRO A 60 2.91 -8.54 -10.30
N PRO A 61 2.77 -9.88 -10.16
CA PRO A 61 3.64 -10.67 -9.31
C PRO A 61 5.13 -10.43 -9.63
N ARG A 62 5.96 -10.49 -8.59
CA ARG A 62 7.42 -10.30 -8.64
C ARG A 62 7.88 -8.93 -9.15
N THR A 63 6.97 -7.95 -9.25
CA THR A 63 7.32 -6.59 -9.62
C THR A 63 7.66 -5.79 -8.36
N PRO A 64 8.90 -5.29 -8.21
CA PRO A 64 9.25 -4.42 -7.10
C PRO A 64 8.44 -3.12 -7.15
N HIS A 65 7.84 -2.75 -6.03
CA HIS A 65 7.00 -1.57 -5.92
C HIS A 65 7.00 -0.94 -4.53
N SER A 66 6.80 0.37 -4.53
CA SER A 66 6.71 1.23 -3.35
C SER A 66 5.71 2.35 -3.60
N TRP A 67 5.05 2.81 -2.55
CA TRP A 67 4.11 3.93 -2.60
C TRP A 67 4.46 4.98 -1.54
N TRP A 68 3.93 6.19 -1.71
CA TRP A 68 4.08 7.28 -0.75
C TRP A 68 2.89 8.25 -0.85
N ASN A 69 2.30 8.62 0.27
CA ASN A 69 1.36 9.74 0.30
C ASN A 69 2.14 11.06 0.32
N ILE A 70 2.38 11.63 -0.87
CA ILE A 70 3.00 12.95 -1.08
C ILE A 70 2.00 14.12 -0.98
N GLY A 71 0.73 13.83 -0.69
CA GLY A 71 -0.32 14.83 -0.53
C GLY A 71 -0.30 15.51 0.84
N ASP A 72 -1.20 16.47 0.99
CA ASP A 72 -1.51 17.18 2.24
C ASP A 72 -2.74 16.62 2.95
N SER A 73 -3.47 15.70 2.32
CA SER A 73 -4.62 15.00 2.88
C SER A 73 -4.38 13.50 3.00
N GLU A 74 -5.18 12.84 3.85
CA GLU A 74 -5.22 11.38 3.92
C GLU A 74 -5.67 10.79 2.57
N VAL A 75 -5.05 9.68 2.17
CA VAL A 75 -5.45 8.87 1.02
C VAL A 75 -6.34 7.74 1.51
N GLN A 76 -7.47 7.55 0.83
CA GLN A 76 -8.34 6.40 1.01
C GLN A 76 -8.23 5.51 -0.21
N ALA A 77 -7.93 4.23 0.00
CA ALA A 77 -7.75 3.27 -1.07
C ALA A 77 -8.43 1.93 -0.77
N ILE A 78 -8.70 1.18 -1.82
CA ILE A 78 -9.09 -0.22 -1.74
C ILE A 78 -7.94 -1.04 -2.32
N VAL A 79 -7.44 -1.98 -1.53
CA VAL A 79 -6.33 -2.87 -1.92
C VAL A 79 -6.86 -4.28 -2.13
N GLU A 80 -6.47 -4.93 -3.23
CA GLU A 80 -6.79 -6.31 -3.53
C GLU A 80 -5.56 -7.15 -3.88
N PHE A 81 -5.51 -8.38 -3.38
CA PHE A 81 -4.50 -9.38 -3.75
C PHE A 81 -5.13 -10.59 -4.43
N ARG A 82 -4.61 -10.95 -5.62
CA ARG A 82 -5.07 -12.09 -6.43
C ARG A 82 -3.89 -12.91 -7.00
N PRO A 83 -3.82 -14.24 -6.75
CA PRO A 83 -4.51 -14.95 -5.67
C PRO A 83 -4.13 -14.34 -4.31
N ALA A 84 -4.94 -14.61 -3.28
CA ALA A 84 -4.62 -14.09 -1.94
C ALA A 84 -3.34 -14.74 -1.39
N GLY A 85 -3.20 -16.06 -1.53
CA GLY A 85 -2.05 -16.81 -1.03
C GLY A 85 -1.69 -16.43 0.40
N GLU A 86 -0.39 -16.33 0.67
CA GLU A 86 0.18 -15.93 1.96
C GLU A 86 -0.22 -14.52 2.41
N MET A 87 -0.65 -13.63 1.50
CA MET A 87 -1.07 -12.28 1.87
C MET A 87 -2.28 -12.29 2.79
N ARG A 88 -3.17 -13.28 2.66
CA ARG A 88 -4.30 -13.44 3.56
C ARG A 88 -3.85 -13.57 5.02
N SER A 89 -3.00 -14.56 5.29
CA SER A 89 -2.54 -14.85 6.65
C SER A 89 -1.69 -13.72 7.21
N PHE A 90 -0.85 -13.09 6.37
CA PHE A 90 -0.10 -11.89 6.76
C PHE A 90 -1.01 -10.77 7.25
N PHE A 91 -1.99 -10.36 6.42
CA PHE A 91 -2.86 -9.23 6.77
C PHE A 91 -3.85 -9.55 7.89
N GLU A 92 -4.42 -10.76 7.94
CA GLU A 92 -5.28 -11.19 9.06
C GLU A 92 -4.52 -11.08 10.40
N THR A 93 -3.26 -11.50 10.43
CA THR A 93 -2.40 -11.37 11.62
C THR A 93 -2.10 -9.91 11.95
N THR A 94 -1.65 -9.14 10.96
CA THR A 94 -1.31 -7.72 11.15
C THR A 94 -2.51 -6.90 11.62
N PHE A 95 -3.71 -7.15 11.09
CA PHE A 95 -4.94 -6.45 11.50
C PHE A 95 -5.37 -6.84 12.93
N GLY A 96 -5.18 -8.10 13.33
CA GLY A 96 -5.41 -8.52 14.71
C GLY A 96 -4.44 -7.81 15.67
N LEU A 97 -3.15 -7.78 15.33
CA LEU A 97 -2.15 -7.06 16.11
C LEU A 97 -2.40 -5.54 16.16
N ALA A 98 -2.91 -4.95 15.09
CA ALA A 98 -3.29 -3.54 15.03
C ALA A 98 -4.39 -3.22 16.05
N GLN A 99 -5.46 -4.03 16.05
CA GLN A 99 -6.59 -3.88 16.97
C GLN A 99 -6.17 -4.02 18.44
N ASP A 100 -5.21 -4.92 18.69
CA ASP A 100 -4.65 -5.13 20.03
C ASP A 100 -3.63 -4.04 20.46
N GLY A 101 -3.30 -3.08 19.58
CA GLY A 101 -2.28 -2.05 19.86
C GLY A 101 -0.86 -2.59 19.95
N LYS A 102 -0.57 -3.73 19.30
CA LYS A 102 0.70 -4.48 19.40
C LYS A 102 1.63 -4.29 18.21
N LEU A 103 1.28 -3.44 17.25
CA LEU A 103 2.16 -3.15 16.11
C LEU A 103 3.26 -2.16 16.49
N GLN A 104 4.47 -2.43 15.99
CA GLN A 104 5.63 -1.54 16.13
C GLN A 104 5.60 -0.44 15.04
N LYS A 105 6.56 0.49 15.13
CA LYS A 105 6.79 1.50 14.09
C LYS A 105 7.00 0.86 12.72
N GLY A 106 6.38 1.42 11.68
CA GLY A 106 6.39 0.92 10.29
C GLY A 106 5.07 0.33 9.80
N PHE A 107 4.08 0.14 10.67
CA PHE A 107 2.73 -0.36 10.30
C PHE A 107 1.62 0.66 10.61
N GLU A 108 1.95 1.93 10.81
CA GLU A 108 1.02 2.98 11.25
C GLU A 108 -0.09 3.29 10.23
N THR A 109 0.04 2.76 9.01
CA THR A 109 -0.95 2.93 7.94
C THR A 109 -1.86 1.69 7.80
N MET A 110 -1.66 0.64 8.60
CA MET A 110 -2.44 -0.58 8.47
C MET A 110 -3.88 -0.42 8.98
N PRO A 111 -4.87 -1.03 8.33
CA PRO A 111 -6.23 -1.12 8.85
C PRO A 111 -6.25 -1.60 10.31
N GLY A 112 -6.97 -0.88 11.17
CA GLY A 112 -7.10 -1.19 12.60
C GLY A 112 -6.15 -0.43 13.52
N THR A 113 -5.13 0.27 13.01
CA THR A 113 -4.35 1.23 13.81
C THR A 113 -5.11 2.57 13.87
N ARG A 114 -5.69 2.93 15.02
CA ARG A 114 -6.31 4.24 15.24
C ARG A 114 -5.31 5.25 15.80
#